data_AF-A0AAV5VJK1-F1
#
_entry.id   AF-A0AAV5VJK1-F1
#
_cell.length_a   1.000
_cell.length_b   1.000
_cell.length_c   1.000
_cell.angle_alpha   90.00
_cell.angle_beta   90.00
_cell.angle_gamma   90.00
#
_symmetry.space_group_name_H-M   'P 1'
#
loop_
_entity.id
_entity.type
_entity.pdbx_description
1 polymer ?
#
loop_
_entity_poly.entity_id
_entity_poly.type
_entity_poly.pdbx_seq_one_letter_code
_entity_poly.pdbx_strand_id
1 'polypeptide(L)'
;SSILIVAFDRLIATQVWSWYESQASSTMLFFIAQEFFMFLITSNVSALLVYGERIPFANLKIFPGYITIQTMAYMIVYRRNLSEVRILKKGAVIHSYSLARTYQLNENITVMKMLLRIAGPMVASATPAILFFNIFVFVSPNMGYDGIRYFSVEMYDLWLAM
;
A
#
# COMPACT_ATOMS: atom_id res chain seq x y z
N SER A 1 -2.78 -1.68 4.45
CA SER A 1 -2.95 -0.55 5.38
C SER A 1 -1.81 0.46 5.25
N SER A 2 -0.55 0.02 5.13
CA SER A 2 0.61 0.93 4.96
C SER A 2 0.57 1.80 3.70
N ILE A 3 0.16 1.26 2.55
CA ILE A 3 0.15 2.01 1.27
C ILE A 3 -0.79 3.21 1.32
N LEU A 4 -1.98 3.06 1.92
CA LEU A 4 -2.95 4.16 2.03
C LEU A 4 -2.42 5.27 2.92
N ILE A 5 -1.80 4.89 4.03
CA ILE A 5 -1.27 5.81 5.03
C ILE A 5 -0.11 6.62 4.42
N VAL A 6 0.79 5.95 3.67
CA VAL A 6 1.82 6.63 2.90
C VAL A 6 1.22 7.53 1.82
N ALA A 7 0.20 7.07 1.08
CA ALA A 7 -0.45 7.91 0.08
C ALA A 7 -1.08 9.16 0.70
N PHE A 8 -1.68 9.02 1.89
CA PHE A 8 -2.29 10.11 2.64
C PHE A 8 -1.26 11.10 3.18
N ASP A 9 -0.18 10.62 3.79
CA ASP A 9 0.98 11.44 4.20
C ASP A 9 1.49 12.27 3.01
N ARG A 10 1.75 11.61 1.86
CA ARG A 10 2.23 12.31 0.67
C ARG A 10 1.21 13.29 0.10
N LEU A 11 -0.08 13.01 0.23
CA LEU A 11 -1.13 13.95 -0.18
C LEU A 11 -1.13 15.20 0.71
N ILE A 12 -1.05 15.03 2.05
CA ILE A 12 -0.99 16.15 2.99
C ILE A 12 0.29 16.95 2.77
N ALA A 13 1.45 16.29 2.63
CA ALA A 13 2.71 16.95 2.36
C ALA A 13 2.66 17.82 1.09
N THR A 14 1.93 17.38 0.06
CA THR A 14 1.71 18.18 -1.16
C THR A 14 0.75 19.36 -0.94
N GLN A 15 -0.29 19.20 -0.12
CA GLN A 15 -1.30 20.25 0.10
C GLN A 15 -0.87 21.31 1.12
N VAL A 16 -0.25 20.87 2.22
CA VAL A 16 0.10 21.68 3.38
C VAL A 16 1.63 21.76 3.51
N TRP A 17 2.30 22.03 2.40
CA TRP A 17 3.76 22.00 2.26
C TRP A 17 4.47 22.98 3.22
N SER A 18 3.89 24.16 3.45
CA SER A 18 4.43 25.18 4.35
C SER A 18 4.39 24.74 5.82
N TRP A 19 3.41 23.92 6.20
CA TRP A 19 3.32 23.35 7.54
C TRP A 19 4.43 22.32 7.79
N TYR A 20 4.72 21.47 6.80
CA TYR A 20 5.87 20.56 6.87
C TYR A 20 7.20 21.31 6.96
N GLU A 21 7.35 22.40 6.20
CA GLU A 21 8.56 23.23 6.22
C GLU A 21 8.75 23.95 7.56
N SER A 22 7.66 24.38 8.20
CA SER A 22 7.73 25.07 9.50
C SER A 22 8.28 24.21 10.65
N GLN A 23 8.36 22.89 10.47
CA GLN A 23 8.76 21.92 11.50
C GLN A 23 8.02 22.13 12.84
N ALA A 24 6.79 22.65 12.80
CA ALA A 24 5.99 22.90 13.99
C ALA A 24 5.75 21.59 14.76
N SER A 25 5.66 21.63 16.10
CA SER A 25 5.43 20.43 16.94
C SER A 25 4.21 19.60 16.53
N SER A 26 3.24 20.21 15.85
CA SER A 26 2.10 19.54 15.23
C SER A 26 2.47 18.52 14.15
N THR A 27 3.56 18.70 13.38
CA THR A 27 3.99 17.72 12.37
C THR A 27 4.49 16.45 13.05
N MET A 28 5.20 16.58 14.18
CA MET A 28 5.62 15.45 14.99
C MET A 28 4.41 14.69 15.57
N LEU A 29 3.42 15.42 16.09
CA LEU A 29 2.18 14.80 16.57
C LEU A 29 1.46 14.02 15.46
N PHE A 30 1.42 14.56 14.25
CA PHE A 30 0.84 13.89 13.09
C PHE A 30 1.56 12.57 12.76
N PHE A 31 2.89 12.55 12.77
CA PHE A 31 3.64 11.31 12.56
C PHE A 31 3.43 10.28 13.68
N ILE A 32 3.37 10.72 14.93
CA ILE A 32 3.05 9.84 16.07
C ILE A 32 1.66 9.23 15.89
N ALA A 33 0.66 10.04 15.54
CA ALA A 33 -0.68 9.56 15.29
C ALA A 33 -0.72 8.56 14.12
N GLN A 34 -0.01 8.87 13.03
CA GLN A 34 0.11 8.00 11.87
C GLN A 34 0.71 6.63 12.24
N GLU A 35 1.83 6.63 12.96
CA GLU A 35 2.50 5.41 13.40
C GLU A 35 1.62 4.60 14.35
N PHE A 36 0.92 5.28 15.27
CA PHE A 36 -0.03 4.65 16.17
C PHE A 36 -1.17 3.96 15.40
N PHE A 37 -1.73 4.59 14.35
CA PHE A 37 -2.73 3.94 13.51
C PHE A 37 -2.17 2.74 12.74
N MET A 38 -0.94 2.85 12.22
CA MET A 38 -0.28 1.71 11.57
C MET A 38 -0.09 0.54 12.53
N PHE A 39 0.33 0.84 13.76
CA PHE A 39 0.48 -0.15 14.82
C PHE A 39 -0.86 -0.82 15.14
N LEU A 40 -1.92 -0.04 15.40
CA LEU A 40 -3.25 -0.60 15.69
C LEU A 40 -3.76 -1.50 14.57
N ILE A 41 -3.63 -1.10 13.30
CA ILE A 41 -4.10 -1.94 12.19
C ILE A 41 -3.27 -3.22 12.09
N THR A 42 -1.95 -3.11 12.21
CA THR A 42 -1.05 -4.27 12.14
C THR A 42 -1.30 -5.24 13.29
N SER A 43 -1.41 -4.74 14.52
CA SER A 43 -1.70 -5.55 15.70
C SER A 43 -3.06 -6.25 15.60
N ASN A 44 -4.10 -5.57 15.08
CA ASN A 44 -5.40 -6.21 14.85
C ASN A 44 -5.31 -7.33 13.81
N VAL A 45 -4.63 -7.09 12.68
CA VAL A 45 -4.43 -8.13 11.64
C VAL A 45 -3.64 -9.31 12.19
N SER A 46 -2.57 -9.06 12.95
CA SER A 46 -1.77 -10.11 13.59
C SER A 46 -2.57 -10.88 14.63
N ALA A 47 -3.37 -10.21 15.45
CA ALA A 47 -4.23 -10.86 16.43
C ALA A 47 -5.29 -11.75 15.75
N LEU A 48 -5.93 -11.27 14.69
CA LEU A 48 -6.87 -12.07 13.89
C LEU A 48 -6.20 -13.30 13.27
N LEU A 49 -4.94 -13.18 12.85
CA LEU A 49 -4.17 -14.27 12.26
C LEU A 49 -3.75 -15.32 13.30
N VAL A 50 -3.36 -14.90 14.51
CA VAL A 50 -2.84 -15.79 15.58
C VAL A 50 -3.97 -16.46 16.36
N TYR A 51 -4.99 -15.71 16.77
CA TYR A 51 -6.04 -16.23 17.65
C TYR A 51 -7.13 -17.02 16.93
N GLY A 52 -6.98 -17.23 15.61
CA GLY A 52 -7.62 -18.34 14.94
C GLY A 52 -9.15 -18.30 14.94
N GLU A 53 -9.77 -17.12 15.08
CA GLU A 53 -11.06 -16.95 14.40
C GLU A 53 -10.76 -17.19 12.94
N ARG A 54 -11.04 -18.43 12.47
CA ARG A 54 -10.93 -18.86 11.07
C ARG A 54 -11.37 -17.66 10.27
N ILE A 55 -10.45 -16.91 9.68
CA ILE A 55 -10.80 -15.73 8.89
C ILE A 55 -11.81 -16.28 7.91
N PRO A 56 -13.11 -16.00 8.08
CA PRO A 56 -14.11 -16.72 7.32
C PRO A 56 -13.72 -16.47 5.88
N PHE A 57 -13.70 -17.48 5.02
CA PHE A 57 -13.32 -17.32 3.61
C PHE A 57 -14.06 -16.13 2.94
N ALA A 58 -15.17 -15.68 3.53
CA ALA A 58 -15.83 -14.40 3.30
C ALA A 58 -14.89 -13.16 3.37
N ASN A 59 -14.06 -13.01 4.40
CA ASN A 59 -13.15 -11.89 4.58
C ASN A 59 -12.03 -11.89 3.54
N LEU A 60 -11.56 -13.08 3.10
CA LEU A 60 -10.60 -13.21 2.00
C LEU A 60 -11.09 -12.58 0.69
N LYS A 61 -12.40 -12.55 0.44
CA LYS A 61 -12.98 -11.87 -0.73
C LYS A 61 -12.90 -10.34 -0.64
N ILE A 62 -12.79 -9.78 0.56
CA ILE A 62 -12.73 -8.34 0.80
C ILE A 62 -11.30 -7.80 0.56
N PHE A 63 -10.27 -8.63 0.80
CA PHE A 63 -8.86 -8.24 0.66
C PHE A 63 -8.49 -7.67 -0.73
N PRO A 64 -8.86 -8.29 -1.87
CA PRO A 64 -8.59 -7.73 -3.19
C PRO A 64 -9.23 -6.35 -3.39
N GLY A 65 -10.47 -6.16 -2.91
CA GLY A 65 -11.14 -4.86 -2.93
C GLY A 65 -10.37 -3.80 -2.14
N TYR A 66 -9.89 -4.17 -0.96
CA TYR A 66 -9.08 -3.26 -0.14
C TYR A 66 -7.72 -2.94 -0.81
N ILE A 67 -7.04 -3.91 -1.42
CA ILE A 67 -5.76 -3.69 -2.12
C ILE A 67 -5.95 -2.79 -3.34
N THR A 68 -7.01 -3.02 -4.12
CA THR A 68 -7.31 -2.21 -5.31
C THR A 68 -7.62 -0.76 -4.94
N ILE A 69 -8.44 -0.51 -3.92
CA ILE A 69 -8.72 0.83 -3.40
C ILE A 69 -7.43 1.56 -2.98
N GLN A 70 -6.57 0.88 -2.22
CA GLN A 70 -5.29 1.47 -1.78
C GLN A 70 -4.37 1.81 -2.95
N THR A 71 -4.28 0.91 -3.92
CA THR A 71 -3.47 1.10 -5.13
C THR A 71 -4.01 2.26 -5.96
N MET A 72 -5.34 2.36 -6.11
CA MET A 72 -5.97 3.48 -6.81
C MET A 72 -5.69 4.80 -6.12
N ALA A 73 -5.86 4.89 -4.80
CA ALA A 73 -5.56 6.09 -4.03
C ALA A 73 -4.10 6.51 -4.20
N TYR A 74 -3.16 5.56 -4.08
CA TYR A 74 -1.74 5.80 -4.30
C TYR A 74 -1.44 6.33 -5.71
N MET A 75 -2.03 5.72 -6.74
CA MET A 75 -1.85 6.14 -8.12
C MET A 75 -2.44 7.52 -8.41
N ILE A 76 -3.56 7.88 -7.77
CA ILE A 76 -4.14 9.23 -7.86
C ILE A 76 -3.18 10.26 -7.29
N VAL A 77 -2.63 10.03 -6.09
CA VAL A 77 -1.66 10.93 -5.45
C VAL A 77 -0.40 11.07 -6.31
N TYR A 78 0.11 9.96 -6.84
CA TYR A 78 1.28 9.95 -7.72
C TYR A 78 1.03 10.79 -8.99
N ARG A 79 -0.11 10.58 -9.66
CA ARG A 79 -0.49 11.34 -10.86
C ARG A 79 -0.69 12.82 -10.56
N ARG A 80 -1.26 13.16 -9.40
CA ARG A 80 -1.41 14.55 -8.96
C ARG A 80 -0.05 15.22 -8.77
N ASN A 81 0.88 14.57 -8.06
CA ASN A 81 2.25 15.09 -7.88
C ASN A 81 2.97 15.32 -9.21
N LEU A 82 2.84 14.38 -10.17
CA LEU A 82 3.37 14.56 -11.52
C LEU A 82 2.73 15.74 -12.27
N SER A 83 1.42 15.92 -12.13
CA SER A 83 0.68 17.03 -12.74
C SER A 83 1.15 18.38 -12.20
N GLU A 84 1.29 18.51 -10.87
CA GLU A 84 1.80 19.72 -10.22
C GLU A 84 3.19 20.10 -10.72
N VAL A 85 4.11 19.12 -10.84
CA VAL A 85 5.45 19.36 -11.41
C VAL A 85 5.38 19.82 -12.86
N ARG A 86 4.45 19.28 -13.68
CA ARG A 86 4.27 19.75 -15.06
C ARG A 86 3.74 21.18 -15.12
N ILE A 87 2.83 21.55 -14.22
CA ILE A 87 2.31 22.91 -14.13
C ILE A 87 3.42 23.88 -13.76
N LEU A 88 4.24 23.55 -12.76
CA LEU A 88 5.40 24.36 -12.33
C LEU A 88 6.43 24.55 -13.46
N LYS A 89 6.59 23.57 -14.35
CA LYS A 89 7.49 23.66 -15.51
C LYS A 89 6.98 24.54 -16.65
N LYS A 90 5.67 24.82 -16.74
CA LYS A 90 5.07 25.59 -17.85
C LYS A 90 5.30 27.10 -17.75
N GLY A 91 5.83 27.60 -16.63
CA GLY A 91 6.21 28.99 -16.46
C GLY A 91 6.10 29.40 -15.00
N ALA A 92 7.17 29.99 -14.46
CA ALA A 92 7.15 30.56 -13.13
C ALA A 92 6.31 31.84 -13.16
N VAL A 93 5.11 31.80 -12.58
CA VAL A 93 4.38 33.03 -12.25
C VAL A 93 5.24 33.76 -11.22
N ILE A 94 5.68 34.97 -11.56
CA ILE A 94 6.42 35.88 -10.69
C ILE A 94 5.56 36.01 -9.41
N HIS A 95 6.08 35.58 -8.25
CA HIS A 95 5.44 35.43 -6.92
C HIS A 95 4.87 34.06 -6.50
N SER A 96 4.70 33.08 -7.40
CA SER A 96 4.19 31.74 -7.01
C SER A 96 5.27 30.65 -6.95
N TYR A 97 6.52 30.97 -7.33
CA TYR A 97 7.60 29.99 -7.33
C TYR A 97 8.27 29.91 -5.97
N SER A 98 8.04 28.79 -5.27
CA SER A 98 8.83 28.39 -4.10
C SER A 98 9.78 27.27 -4.52
N LEU A 99 11.08 27.52 -4.35
CA LEU A 99 12.14 26.52 -4.55
C LEU A 99 11.87 25.29 -3.67
N ALA A 100 11.50 25.52 -2.40
CA ALA A 100 11.21 24.48 -1.42
C ALA A 100 10.07 23.55 -1.88
N ARG A 101 8.97 24.12 -2.41
CA ARG A 101 7.85 23.33 -2.94
C ARG A 101 8.27 22.41 -4.09
N THR A 102 9.15 22.89 -4.97
CA THR A 102 9.65 22.08 -6.10
C THR A 102 10.53 20.93 -5.60
N TYR A 103 11.37 21.17 -4.60
CA TYR A 103 12.17 20.12 -3.96
C TYR A 103 11.29 19.06 -3.30
N GLN A 104 10.31 19.46 -2.49
CA GLN A 104 9.39 18.53 -1.82
C GLN A 104 8.57 17.68 -2.81
N LEU A 105 8.09 18.26 -3.91
CA LEU A 105 7.38 17.50 -4.95
C LEU A 105 8.29 16.46 -5.62
N ASN A 106 9.53 16.84 -5.94
CA ASN A 106 10.50 15.93 -6.55
C ASN A 106 10.91 14.81 -5.58
N GLU A 107 11.08 15.12 -4.30
CA GLU A 107 11.32 14.15 -3.24
C GLU A 107 10.14 13.17 -3.13
N ASN A 108 8.90 13.68 -3.01
CA ASN A 108 7.70 12.84 -2.95
C ASN A 108 7.59 11.91 -4.16
N ILE A 109 7.83 12.39 -5.38
CA ILE A 109 7.84 11.55 -6.59
C ILE A 109 8.93 10.47 -6.51
N THR A 110 10.11 10.81 -6.00
CA THR A 110 11.24 9.89 -5.89
C THR A 110 10.94 8.78 -4.89
N VAL A 111 10.43 9.12 -3.71
CA VAL A 111 9.97 8.16 -2.70
C VAL A 111 8.89 7.26 -3.29
N MET A 112 7.90 7.83 -3.98
CA MET A 112 6.82 7.03 -4.57
C MET A 112 7.32 6.08 -5.68
N LYS A 113 8.30 6.49 -6.48
CA LYS A 113 8.94 5.61 -7.48
C LYS A 113 9.73 4.48 -6.82
N MET A 114 10.46 4.79 -5.74
CA MET A 114 11.20 3.78 -4.97
C MET A 114 10.24 2.73 -4.41
N LEU A 115 9.14 3.15 -3.79
CA LEU A 115 8.12 2.24 -3.26
C LEU A 115 7.50 1.37 -4.36
N LEU A 116 7.20 1.94 -5.55
CA LEU A 116 6.70 1.16 -6.69
C LEU A 116 7.74 0.12 -7.17
N ARG A 117 9.03 0.47 -7.14
CA ARG A 117 10.11 -0.44 -7.51
C ARG A 117 10.26 -1.59 -6.51
N ILE A 118 10.03 -1.34 -5.22
CA ILE A 118 10.03 -2.37 -4.18
C ILE A 118 8.75 -3.23 -4.27
N ALA A 119 7.61 -2.61 -4.56
CA ALA A 119 6.33 -3.30 -4.67
C ALA A 119 6.31 -4.37 -5.77
N GLY A 120 7.01 -4.14 -6.90
CA GLY A 120 7.07 -5.11 -7.99
C GLY A 120 7.58 -6.50 -7.56
N PRO A 121 8.80 -6.61 -7.02
CA PRO A 121 9.33 -7.86 -6.45
C PRO A 121 8.45 -8.46 -5.36
N MET A 122 7.88 -7.63 -4.46
CA MET A 122 7.00 -8.13 -3.40
C MET A 122 5.70 -8.75 -3.94
N VAL A 123 5.10 -8.13 -4.97
CA VAL A 123 3.92 -8.70 -5.64
C VAL A 123 4.30 -9.98 -6.37
N ALA A 124 5.44 -9.99 -7.07
CA ALA A 124 5.94 -11.17 -7.75
C ALA A 124 6.18 -12.34 -6.78
N SER A 125 6.76 -12.07 -5.60
CA SER A 125 6.99 -13.08 -4.57
C SER A 125 5.70 -13.52 -3.86
N ALA A 126 4.69 -12.66 -3.73
CA ALA A 126 3.40 -13.03 -3.13
C ALA A 126 2.47 -13.78 -4.10
N THR A 127 2.69 -13.64 -5.41
CA THR A 127 1.79 -14.18 -6.44
C THR A 127 1.62 -15.70 -6.37
N PRO A 128 2.68 -16.53 -6.19
CA PRO A 128 2.53 -17.98 -6.11
C PRO A 128 1.65 -18.44 -4.94
N ALA A 129 1.86 -17.88 -3.74
CA ALA A 129 1.03 -18.18 -2.58
C ALA A 129 -0.45 -17.85 -2.85
N ILE A 130 -0.73 -16.67 -3.42
CA ILE A 130 -2.11 -16.28 -3.77
C ILE A 130 -2.68 -17.23 -4.82
N LEU A 131 -1.91 -17.60 -5.84
CA LEU A 131 -2.35 -18.48 -6.92
C LEU A 131 -2.72 -19.87 -6.38
N PHE A 132 -1.83 -20.52 -5.64
CA PHE A 132 -2.06 -21.85 -5.06
C PHE A 132 -3.26 -21.86 -4.10
N PHE A 133 -3.37 -20.82 -3.26
CA PHE A 133 -4.52 -20.66 -2.37
C PHE A 133 -5.84 -20.55 -3.16
N ASN A 134 -5.87 -19.76 -4.24
CA ASN A 134 -7.06 -19.64 -5.07
C ASN A 134 -7.42 -20.97 -5.74
N ILE A 135 -6.44 -21.72 -6.27
CA ILE A 135 -6.68 -23.05 -6.85
C ILE A 135 -7.31 -23.98 -5.80
N PHE A 136 -6.78 -24.01 -4.58
CA PHE A 136 -7.33 -24.81 -3.48
C PHE A 136 -8.78 -24.44 -3.14
N VAL A 137 -9.12 -23.15 -3.15
CA VAL A 137 -10.48 -22.66 -2.84
C VAL A 137 -11.47 -22.94 -3.97
N PHE A 138 -11.05 -22.81 -5.24
CA PHE A 138 -11.94 -23.01 -6.39
C PHE A 138 -12.17 -24.48 -6.74
N VAL A 139 -11.22 -25.38 -6.45
CA VAL A 139 -11.40 -26.82 -6.64
C VAL A 139 -12.23 -27.38 -5.48
N SER A 140 -13.52 -27.63 -5.75
CA SER A 140 -14.43 -28.18 -4.75
C SER A 140 -14.08 -29.65 -4.44
N PRO A 141 -14.26 -30.11 -3.19
CA PRO A 141 -14.10 -31.52 -2.83
C PRO A 141 -15.03 -32.43 -3.65
N ASN A 142 -14.60 -33.66 -3.93
CA ASN A 142 -15.38 -34.71 -4.60
C ASN A 142 -15.62 -34.51 -6.11
N MET A 143 -14.92 -33.58 -6.76
CA MET A 143 -14.96 -33.43 -8.24
C MET A 143 -14.00 -34.39 -8.98
N GLY A 144 -13.26 -35.25 -8.25
CA GLY A 144 -12.23 -36.12 -8.83
C GLY A 144 -10.86 -35.45 -9.02
N TYR A 145 -10.72 -34.16 -8.65
CA TYR A 145 -9.47 -33.38 -8.74
C TYR A 145 -8.78 -33.20 -7.38
N ASP A 146 -9.01 -34.10 -6.42
CA ASP A 146 -8.48 -33.97 -5.06
C ASP A 146 -6.93 -33.91 -5.04
N GLY A 147 -6.27 -34.58 -5.98
CA GLY A 147 -4.80 -34.50 -6.13
C GLY A 147 -4.30 -33.08 -6.39
N ILE A 148 -4.95 -32.30 -7.26
CA ILE A 148 -4.59 -30.90 -7.54
C ILE A 148 -4.84 -30.03 -6.31
N ARG A 149 -5.93 -30.30 -5.60
CA ARG A 149 -6.30 -29.59 -4.38
C ARG A 149 -5.27 -29.79 -3.27
N TYR A 150 -4.88 -31.03 -2.98
CA TYR A 150 -3.84 -31.34 -1.99
C TYR A 150 -2.47 -30.81 -2.42
N PHE A 151 -2.10 -30.98 -3.69
CA PHE A 151 -0.87 -30.40 -4.20
C PHE A 151 -0.81 -28.88 -4.02
N SER A 152 -1.93 -28.18 -4.25
CA SER A 152 -1.99 -26.72 -4.12
C SER A 152 -1.83 -26.26 -2.67
N VAL A 153 -2.38 -26.98 -1.68
CA VAL A 153 -2.18 -26.60 -0.27
C VAL A 153 -0.74 -26.88 0.18
N GLU A 154 -0.13 -27.99 -0.24
CA GLU A 154 1.28 -28.28 0.07
C GLU A 154 2.23 -27.25 -0.56
N MET A 155 1.97 -26.82 -1.80
CA MET A 155 2.76 -25.76 -2.44
C MET A 155 2.54 -24.39 -1.79
N TYR A 156 1.34 -24.12 -1.30
CA TYR A 156 1.05 -22.91 -0.52
C TYR A 156 1.85 -22.90 0.78
N ASP A 157 1.82 -23.99 1.54
CA ASP A 157 2.55 -24.13 2.80
C ASP A 157 4.07 -24.10 2.59
N LEU A 158 4.57 -24.78 1.54
CA LEU A 158 5.98 -24.71 1.15
C LEU A 158 6.40 -23.27 0.84
N TRP A 159 5.60 -22.53 0.08
CA TRP A 159 5.93 -21.14 -0.27
C TRP A 159 5.88 -20.21 0.94
N LEU A 160 4.97 -20.43 1.89
CA LEU A 160 4.94 -19.68 3.14
C LEU A 160 6.12 -19.99 4.06
N ALA A 161 6.71 -21.18 3.95
CA ALA A 161 7.86 -21.60 4.75
C ALA A 161 9.22 -21.08 4.20
N MET A 162 9.27 -20.64 2.93
CA MET A 162 10.45 -20.05 2.28
C MET A 162 10.60 -18.56 2.59
#